data_AF-A0A2V9XUW7-F1
#
_entry.id   AF-A0A2V9XUW7-F1
#
_cell.length_a   1.000
_cell.length_b   1.000
_cell.length_c   1.000
_cell.angle_alpha   90.00
_cell.angle_beta   90.00
_cell.angle_gamma   90.00
#
_symmetry.space_group_name_H-M   'P 1'
#
loop_
_entity.id
_entity.type
_entity.pdbx_description
1 polymer ?
#
loop_
_entity_poly.entity_id
_entity_poly.type
_entity_poly.pdbx_seq_one_letter_code
_entity_poly.pdbx_strand_id
1 'polypeptide(L)' 'MSDEPLSRPEIEALQRQLSLLSEPAVRDADVQAHARCCLGRGELPNPADVQRFLSAWKVLWRWEQSGKRRK' A
#
# COMPACT_ATOMS: atom_id res chain seq x y z
N MET A 1 -13.62 -5.55 -12.77
CA MET A 1 -12.80 -4.88 -11.74
C MET A 1 -13.74 -4.61 -10.60
N SER A 2 -13.67 -5.37 -9.50
CA SER A 2 -14.63 -5.23 -8.41
C SER A 2 -14.31 -3.96 -7.61
N ASP A 3 -15.28 -3.07 -7.51
CA ASP A 3 -15.25 -1.79 -6.79
C ASP A 3 -15.41 -1.99 -5.26
N GLU A 4 -15.12 -3.19 -4.77
CA GLU A 4 -15.42 -3.59 -3.41
C GLU A 4 -14.18 -3.35 -2.52
N PRO A 5 -14.33 -2.65 -1.38
CA PRO A 5 -13.23 -2.46 -0.45
C PRO A 5 -12.74 -3.81 0.06
N LEU A 6 -11.41 -4.00 0.05
CA LEU A 6 -10.76 -5.13 0.68
C LEU A 6 -11.18 -5.23 2.15
N SER A 7 -11.58 -6.42 2.53
CA SER A 7 -11.86 -6.78 3.90
C SER A 7 -10.58 -6.73 4.74
N ARG A 8 -10.74 -6.54 6.05
CA ARG A 8 -9.61 -6.57 7.00
C ARG A 8 -8.66 -7.77 6.84
N PRO A 9 -9.11 -9.02 6.69
CA PRO A 9 -8.20 -10.16 6.45
C PRO A 9 -7.41 -10.04 5.14
N GLU A 10 -8.01 -9.45 4.10
CA GLU A 10 -7.36 -9.27 2.79
C GLU A 10 -6.28 -8.18 2.87
N ILE A 11 -6.53 -7.10 3.62
CA ILE A 11 -5.53 -6.07 3.93
C ILE A 11 -4.34 -6.67 4.70
N GLU A 12 -4.60 -7.55 5.67
CA GLU A 12 -3.54 -8.20 6.44
C GLU A 12 -2.73 -9.18 5.58
N ALA A 13 -3.38 -9.96 4.72
CA ALA A 13 -2.72 -10.81 3.75
C ALA A 13 -1.84 -10.01 2.79
N LEU A 14 -2.36 -8.90 2.25
CA LEU A 14 -1.63 -7.99 1.37
C LEU A 14 -0.40 -7.40 2.06
N GLN A 15 -0.53 -6.92 3.30
CA GLN A 15 0.60 -6.41 4.08
C GLN A 15 1.67 -7.48 4.32
N ARG A 16 1.27 -8.73 4.60
CA ARG A 16 2.21 -9.85 4.74
C ARG A 16 2.94 -10.11 3.43
N GLN A 17 2.23 -10.17 2.30
CA GLN A 17 2.83 -10.37 0.99
C GLN A 17 3.81 -9.26 0.62
N LEU A 18 3.44 -7.99 0.86
CA LEU A 18 4.32 -6.85 0.63
C LEU A 18 5.54 -6.86 1.55
N SER A 19 5.40 -7.34 2.79
CA SER A 19 6.54 -7.46 3.72
C SER A 19 7.54 -8.54 3.32
N LEU A 20 7.17 -9.47 2.43
CA LEU A 20 8.08 -10.48 1.86
C LEU A 20 8.85 -9.95 0.64
N LEU A 21 8.47 -8.79 0.11
CA LEU A 21 9.16 -8.15 -1.01
C LEU A 21 10.36 -7.32 -0.53
N SER A 22 11.28 -7.03 -1.45
CA SER A 22 12.38 -6.10 -1.21
C SER A 22 11.88 -4.66 -1.08
N GLU A 23 12.58 -3.82 -0.32
CA GLU A 23 12.24 -2.41 -0.15
C GLU A 23 11.98 -1.64 -1.46
N PRO A 24 12.82 -1.74 -2.50
CA PRO A 24 12.54 -1.07 -3.78
C PRO A 24 11.24 -1.56 -4.43
N ALA A 25 10.91 -2.86 -4.33
CA ALA A 25 9.67 -3.39 -4.88
C ALA A 25 8.42 -2.88 -4.14
N VAL A 26 8.51 -2.67 -2.82
CA VAL A 26 7.41 -2.07 -2.04
C VAL A 26 7.26 -0.59 -2.35
N ARG A 27 8.36 0.15 -2.53
CA ARG A 27 8.33 1.56 -2.97
C ARG A 27 7.73 1.72 -4.36
N ASP A 28 8.08 0.85 -5.31
CA ASP A 28 7.48 0.88 -6.64
C ASP A 28 5.97 0.59 -6.59
N ALA A 29 5.55 -0.35 -5.76
CA ALA A 29 4.13 -0.64 -5.56
C ALA A 29 3.37 0.55 -4.94
N ASP A 30 3.99 1.27 -3.99
CA ASP A 30 3.46 2.49 -3.38
C ASP A 30 3.29 3.60 -4.41
N VAL A 31 4.33 3.89 -5.20
CA VAL A 31 4.31 4.93 -6.25
C VAL A 31 3.28 4.60 -7.33
N GLN A 32 3.17 3.33 -7.75
CA GLN A 32 2.17 2.91 -8.72
C GLN A 32 0.74 3.02 -8.18
N ALA A 33 0.51 2.64 -6.92
CA ALA A 33 -0.80 2.78 -6.30
C ALA A 33 -1.17 4.26 -6.10
N HIS A 34 -0.20 5.10 -5.71
CA HIS A 34 -0.37 6.54 -5.61
C HIS A 34 -0.71 7.17 -6.97
N ALA A 35 -0.01 6.78 -8.05
CA ALA A 35 -0.29 7.25 -9.40
C ALA A 35 -1.68 6.80 -9.93
N ARG A 36 -2.24 5.70 -9.42
CA ARG A 36 -3.62 5.30 -9.70
C ARG A 36 -4.65 6.05 -8.86
N CYS A 37 -4.27 6.47 -7.65
CA CYS A 37 -5.10 7.31 -6.79
C CYS A 37 -5.11 8.78 -7.23
N CYS A 38 -4.00 9.25 -7.81
CA CYS A 38 -3.84 10.60 -8.32
C CYS A 38 -3.89 10.58 -9.86
N LEU A 39 -5.03 10.99 -10.43
CA LEU A 39 -5.29 11.43 -11.83
C LEU A 39 -6.29 10.52 -12.57
N GLY A 40 -7.41 11.01 -13.11
CA GLY A 40 -7.86 12.39 -13.27
C GLY A 40 -9.30 12.44 -13.78
N ARG A 41 -9.94 13.63 -13.65
CA ARG A 41 -11.35 13.97 -13.97
C ARG A 41 -12.34 14.00 -12.79
N GLY A 42 -11.88 14.20 -11.55
CA GLY A 42 -12.81 14.39 -10.43
C GLY A 42 -13.56 13.13 -10.00
N GLU A 43 -13.12 11.96 -10.46
CA GLU A 43 -13.59 10.67 -9.94
C GLU A 43 -12.80 10.31 -8.68
N LEU A 44 -13.52 9.81 -7.67
CA LEU A 44 -12.92 9.30 -6.45
C LEU A 44 -12.09 8.04 -6.79
N PRO A 45 -10.89 7.89 -6.20
CA PRO A 45 -10.07 6.71 -6.42
C PRO A 45 -10.78 5.46 -5.92
N ASN A 46 -10.60 4.34 -6.63
CA ASN A 46 -11.19 3.07 -6.23
C ASN A 46 -10.72 2.71 -4.80
N PRO A 47 -11.64 2.34 -3.89
CA PRO A 47 -11.31 2.05 -2.50
C PRO A 47 -10.25 0.94 -2.35
N ALA A 48 -10.21 -0.04 -3.26
CA ALA A 48 -9.20 -1.10 -3.25
C ALA A 48 -7.79 -0.57 -3.56
N ASP A 49 -7.66 0.39 -4.47
CA ASP A 49 -6.37 1.01 -4.80
C ASP A 49 -5.85 1.86 -3.64
N VAL A 50 -6.74 2.59 -2.96
CA VAL A 50 -6.40 3.35 -1.74
C VAL A 50 -5.92 2.41 -0.63
N GLN A 51 -6.60 1.29 -0.41
CA GLN A 51 -6.20 0.31 0.60
C GLN A 51 -4.87 -0.37 0.25
N ARG A 52 -4.59 -0.58 -1.04
CA ARG A 52 -3.33 -1.11 -1.52
C ARG A 52 -2.18 -0.13 -1.25
N PHE A 53 -2.40 1.14 -1.56
CA PHE A 53 -1.48 2.23 -1.24
C PHE A 53 -1.19 2.31 0.27
N LEU A 54 -2.23 2.41 1.10
CA LEU A 54 -2.08 2.47 2.55
C LEU A 54 -1.38 1.24 3.13
N SER A 55 -1.57 0.06 2.54
CA SER A 55 -0.91 -1.17 2.96
C SER A 55 0.59 -1.15 2.67
N ALA A 56 1.00 -0.70 1.48
CA ALA A 56 2.41 -0.52 1.12
C ALA A 56 3.08 0.54 2.01
N TRP A 57 2.44 1.70 2.16
CA TRP A 57 2.90 2.77 3.05
C TRP A 57 3.10 2.29 4.49
N LYS A 58 2.18 1.49 5.03
CA LYS A 58 2.27 0.96 6.41
C LYS A 58 3.40 -0.05 6.59
N VAL A 59 3.80 -0.76 5.55
CA VAL A 59 4.99 -1.65 5.59
C VAL A 59 6.26 -0.80 5.62
N LEU A 60 6.38 0.18 4.72
CA LEU A 60 7.52 1.10 4.68
C LEU A 60 7.69 1.88 5.98
N TRP A 61 6.60 2.42 6.52
CA TRP A 61 6.60 3.13 7.80
C TRP A 61 7.07 2.24 8.95
N ARG A 62 6.64 0.97 8.99
CA ARG A 62 7.10 0.01 10.02
C ARG A 62 8.60 -0.27 9.91
N TRP A 63 9.13 -0.38 8.70
CA TRP A 63 10.58 -0.53 8.50
C TRP A 63 11.35 0.71 8.93
N GLU A 64 10.87 1.91 8.62
CA GLU A 64 11.50 3.15 9.08
C GLU A 64 11.53 3.25 10.61
N GLN A 65 10.41 2.91 11.27
CA GLN A 65 10.34 2.90 12.74
C GLN A 65 11.21 1.81 13.37
N SER A 66 11.29 0.63 12.76
CA SER A 66 12.15 -0.45 13.25
C SER A 66 13.63 -0.13 13.04
N GLY A 67 13.99 0.61 11.98
CA GLY A 67 15.33 1.13 11.77
C GLY A 67 15.70 2.22 12.78
N LYS A 68 14.76 3.11 13.10
CA LYS A 68 14.91 4.12 14.17
C LYS A 68 15.07 3.50 15.56
N ARG A 69 14.42 2.37 15.84
CA ARG A 69 14.54 1.64 17.12
C ARG A 69 15.88 0.94 17.35
N ARG A 70 16.75 0.84 16.33
CA ARG A 70 18.10 0.25 16.43
C ARG A 70 19.21 1.30 16.53
N LYS A 71 18.88 2.57 16.75
CA LYS A 71 19.83 3.68 16.95
C LYS A 71 19.57 4.34 18.29
#